data_AF-A0A6G0JCI8-F1
#
_entry.id   AF-A0A6G0JCI8-F1
#
_cell.length_a   1.000
_cell.length_b   1.000
_cell.length_c   1.000
_cell.angle_alpha   90.00
_cell.angle_beta   90.00
_cell.angle_gamma   90.00
#
_symmetry.space_group_name_H-M   'P 1'
#
loop_
_entity.id
_entity.type
_entity.pdbx_description
1 polymer ?
#
loop_
_entity_poly.entity_id
_entity_poly.type
_entity_poly.pdbx_seq_one_letter_code
_entity_poly.pdbx_strand_id
1 'polypeptide(L)'
;MANQWALLEKTTNCLEPFEEFTRKVSSATSSTADVVPSVTVLKRLLSMETEADSGIKTMKRMLLEAIDKRFSTVEDEPLYVLSTLLDPRHKDRFFTSADSANRGKDALAKELEEDVRTTTADGASTALEPPGKAPRVETAAATPSRSSSSGF
;
A
#
# COMPACT_ATOMS: atom_id res chain seq x y z
N MET A 1 35.23 3.18 -28.32
CA MET A 1 34.11 4.13 -28.16
C MET A 1 32.75 3.43 -28.29
N ALA A 2 32.39 2.79 -29.42
CA ALA A 2 31.07 2.17 -29.60
C ALA A 2 30.69 1.12 -28.52
N ASN A 3 31.62 0.27 -28.10
CA ASN A 3 31.36 -0.78 -27.11
C ASN A 3 31.03 -0.25 -25.70
N GLN A 4 31.53 0.94 -25.32
CA GLN A 4 31.25 1.52 -24.01
C GLN A 4 29.86 2.16 -23.95
N TRP A 5 29.42 2.79 -25.04
CA TRP A 5 28.05 3.32 -25.16
C TRP A 5 27.01 2.20 -25.12
N ALA A 6 27.25 1.10 -25.85
CA ALA A 6 26.38 -0.06 -25.81
C ALA A 6 26.30 -0.68 -24.41
N LEU A 7 27.41 -0.69 -23.65
CA LEU A 7 27.40 -1.15 -22.27
C LEU A 7 26.60 -0.21 -21.35
N LEU A 8 26.78 1.11 -21.51
CA LEU A 8 26.05 2.11 -20.74
C LEU A 8 24.54 2.03 -21.00
N GLU A 9 24.13 1.89 -22.25
CA GLU A 9 22.72 1.71 -22.63
C GLU A 9 22.11 0.48 -21.96
N LYS A 10 22.82 -0.66 -21.98
CA LYS A 10 22.39 -1.87 -21.27
C LYS A 10 22.26 -1.65 -19.76
N THR A 11 23.20 -0.93 -19.14
CA THR A 11 23.14 -0.59 -17.72
C THR A 11 21.93 0.29 -17.42
N THR A 12 21.66 1.31 -18.23
CA THR A 12 20.48 2.19 -18.08
C THR A 12 19.19 1.39 -18.18
N ASN A 13 19.04 0.55 -19.20
CA ASN A 13 17.86 -0.29 -19.40
C ASN A 13 17.68 -1.30 -18.24
N CYS A 14 18.78 -1.83 -17.69
CA CYS A 14 18.74 -2.71 -16.53
C CYS A 14 18.26 -1.99 -15.25
N LEU A 15 18.53 -0.68 -15.13
CA LEU A 15 18.19 0.12 -13.94
C LEU A 15 16.85 0.84 -14.06
N GLU A 16 16.31 1.00 -15.26
CA GLU A 16 15.01 1.65 -15.51
C GLU A 16 13.88 1.10 -14.61
N PRO A 17 13.67 -0.23 -14.45
CA PRO A 17 12.63 -0.75 -13.57
C PRO A 17 12.79 -0.34 -12.09
N PHE A 18 14.02 -0.10 -11.63
CA PHE A 18 14.30 0.35 -10.27
C PHE A 18 13.93 1.81 -10.07
N GLU A 19 14.22 2.65 -11.06
CA GLU A 19 13.84 4.05 -11.06
C GLU A 19 12.31 4.18 -11.11
N GLU A 20 11.64 3.42 -11.99
CA GLU A 20 10.17 3.40 -12.07
C GLU A 20 9.53 3.01 -10.73
N PHE A 21 10.04 1.94 -10.11
CA PHE A 21 9.52 1.49 -8.82
C PHE A 21 9.79 2.50 -7.71
N THR A 22 10.99 3.07 -7.67
CA THR A 22 11.35 4.09 -6.66
C THR A 22 10.45 5.31 -6.81
N ARG A 23 10.20 5.76 -8.04
CA ARG A 23 9.26 6.86 -8.32
C ARG A 23 7.83 6.51 -7.90
N LYS A 24 7.37 5.29 -8.20
CA LYS A 24 6.02 4.83 -7.81
C LYS A 24 5.87 4.83 -6.29
N VAL A 25 6.84 4.28 -5.55
CA VAL A 25 6.79 4.19 -4.09
C VAL A 25 6.92 5.57 -3.43
N SER A 26 7.64 6.49 -4.06
CA SER A 26 7.81 7.87 -3.57
C SER A 26 6.58 8.76 -3.84
N SER A 27 5.59 8.28 -4.58
CA SER A 27 4.36 9.02 -4.83
C SER A 27 3.53 9.16 -3.55
N ALA A 28 2.86 10.32 -3.38
CA ALA A 28 1.90 10.53 -2.31
C ALA A 28 0.70 9.57 -2.35
N THR A 29 0.44 8.97 -3.51
CA THR A 29 -0.63 7.98 -3.72
C THR A 29 -0.12 6.55 -3.75
N SER A 30 1.12 6.32 -3.30
CA SER A 30 1.70 4.98 -3.23
C SER A 30 0.95 4.11 -2.22
N SER A 31 0.74 2.84 -2.57
CA SER A 31 0.14 1.85 -1.67
C SER A 31 1.19 0.83 -1.23
N THR A 32 1.14 0.42 0.02
CA THR A 32 1.97 -0.69 0.53
C THR A 32 1.63 -2.02 -0.14
N ALA A 33 0.44 -2.12 -0.74
CA ALA A 33 0.02 -3.25 -1.58
C ALA A 33 0.87 -3.42 -2.86
N ASP A 34 1.60 -2.38 -3.28
CA ASP A 34 2.47 -2.42 -4.46
C ASP A 34 3.85 -3.02 -4.15
N VAL A 35 4.23 -3.18 -2.87
CA VAL A 35 5.58 -3.59 -2.45
C VAL A 35 5.86 -5.05 -2.85
N VAL A 36 5.02 -6.00 -2.44
CA VAL A 36 5.20 -7.43 -2.77
C VAL A 36 5.20 -7.64 -4.30
N PRO A 37 4.22 -7.11 -5.07
CA PRO A 37 4.24 -7.20 -6.53
C PRO A 37 5.52 -6.68 -7.15
N SER A 38 6.03 -5.54 -6.67
CA SER A 38 7.20 -4.91 -7.27
C SER A 38 8.49 -5.66 -6.97
N VAL A 39 8.67 -6.13 -5.74
CA VAL A 39 9.81 -7.01 -5.40
C VAL A 39 9.77 -8.26 -6.26
N THR A 40 8.61 -8.91 -6.40
CA THR A 40 8.45 -10.10 -7.22
C THR A 40 8.75 -9.83 -8.70
N VAL A 41 8.28 -8.71 -9.26
CA VAL A 41 8.56 -8.32 -10.64
C VAL A 41 10.04 -8.02 -10.85
N LEU A 42 10.70 -7.27 -9.96
CA LEU A 42 12.13 -6.98 -10.05
C LEU A 42 12.96 -8.27 -10.00
N LYS A 43 12.65 -9.19 -9.08
CA LYS A 43 13.31 -10.50 -9.03
C LYS A 43 13.15 -11.26 -10.36
N ARG A 44 11.94 -11.31 -10.91
CA ARG A 44 11.67 -11.97 -12.21
C ARG A 44 12.47 -11.33 -13.35
N LEU A 45 12.52 -10.00 -13.42
CA LEU A 45 13.26 -9.26 -14.45
C LEU A 45 14.76 -9.55 -14.42
N LEU A 46 15.34 -9.62 -13.22
CA LEU A 46 16.77 -9.92 -13.06
C LEU A 46 17.11 -11.38 -13.30
N SER A 47 16.22 -12.31 -12.94
CA SER A 47 16.41 -13.75 -13.14
C SER A 47 16.31 -14.16 -14.61
N MET A 48 15.69 -13.35 -15.47
CA MET A 48 15.65 -13.59 -16.90
C MET A 48 16.97 -13.16 -17.55
N GLU A 49 17.81 -14.13 -17.92
CA GLU A 49 19.00 -13.87 -18.74
C GLU A 49 18.68 -13.95 -20.24
N THR A 50 19.11 -12.94 -20.98
CA THR A 50 19.02 -12.86 -22.43
C THR A 50 20.38 -12.53 -23.05
N GLU A 51 20.55 -12.75 -24.34
CA GLU A 51 21.78 -12.36 -25.07
C GLU A 51 22.04 -10.83 -24.99
N ALA A 52 20.99 -10.03 -24.79
CA ALA A 52 21.10 -8.60 -24.57
C ALA A 52 21.90 -8.26 -23.29
N ASP A 53 21.91 -9.15 -22.31
CA ASP A 53 22.61 -8.98 -21.02
C ASP A 53 24.13 -9.24 -21.10
N SER A 54 24.65 -9.58 -22.28
CA SER A 54 26.10 -9.75 -22.47
C SER A 54 26.86 -8.49 -22.05
N GLY A 55 27.83 -8.65 -21.14
CA GLY A 55 28.59 -7.58 -20.52
C GLY A 55 28.02 -7.07 -19.17
N ILE A 56 26.75 -7.33 -18.85
CA ILE A 56 26.11 -6.89 -17.59
C ILE A 56 25.60 -8.03 -16.71
N LYS A 57 25.83 -9.30 -17.09
CA LYS A 57 25.36 -10.48 -16.32
C LYS A 57 25.77 -10.44 -14.84
N THR A 58 27.02 -10.08 -14.56
CA THR A 58 27.51 -9.95 -13.18
C THR A 58 26.72 -8.90 -12.40
N MET A 59 26.38 -7.77 -13.03
CA MET A 59 25.58 -6.72 -12.41
C MET A 59 24.16 -7.23 -12.09
N LYS A 60 23.47 -7.88 -13.05
CA LYS A 60 22.13 -8.44 -12.82
C LYS A 60 22.13 -9.44 -11.66
N ARG A 61 23.11 -10.35 -11.62
CA ARG A 61 23.26 -11.32 -10.53
C ARG A 61 23.48 -10.63 -9.19
N MET A 62 24.41 -9.67 -9.11
CA MET A 62 24.67 -8.91 -7.88
C MET A 62 23.43 -8.14 -7.40
N LEU A 63 22.66 -7.59 -8.34
CA LEU A 63 21.45 -6.86 -8.04
C LEU A 63 20.35 -7.79 -7.55
N LEU A 64 20.23 -9.00 -8.11
CA LEU A 64 19.28 -10.02 -7.66
C LEU A 64 19.61 -10.47 -6.23
N GLU A 65 20.88 -10.76 -5.96
CA GLU A 65 21.36 -11.10 -4.61
C GLU A 65 21.08 -9.96 -3.61
N ALA A 66 21.26 -8.70 -4.03
CA ALA A 66 20.96 -7.55 -3.19
C ALA A 66 19.46 -7.41 -2.90
N ILE A 67 18.58 -7.69 -3.87
CA ILE A 67 17.12 -7.72 -3.65
C ILE A 67 16.76 -8.85 -2.70
N ASP A 68 17.25 -10.06 -2.92
CA ASP A 68 16.97 -11.20 -2.06
C ASP A 68 17.44 -10.95 -0.63
N LYS A 69 18.61 -10.33 -0.44
CA LYS A 69 19.11 -9.95 0.87
C LYS A 69 18.26 -8.89 1.57
N ARG A 70 17.79 -7.87 0.83
CA ARG A 70 17.03 -6.73 1.41
C ARG A 70 15.56 -7.05 1.65
N PHE A 71 14.98 -7.91 0.82
CA PHE A 71 13.54 -8.22 0.82
C PHE A 71 13.28 -9.71 1.09
N SER A 72 14.17 -10.38 1.82
CA SER A 72 13.99 -11.79 2.20
C SER A 72 12.73 -12.02 3.04
N THR A 73 12.38 -11.07 3.90
CA THR A 73 11.24 -11.16 4.83
C THR A 73 10.02 -10.36 4.38
N VAL A 74 9.98 -9.89 3.13
CA VAL A 74 8.88 -9.01 2.66
C VAL A 74 7.52 -9.71 2.68
N GLU A 75 7.50 -11.04 2.45
CA GLU A 75 6.29 -11.86 2.51
C GLU A 75 5.98 -12.38 3.93
N ASP A 76 6.81 -12.07 4.92
CA ASP A 76 6.55 -12.38 6.33
C ASP A 76 5.98 -11.17 7.09
N GLU A 77 6.13 -9.96 6.54
CA GLU A 77 5.62 -8.73 7.14
C GLU A 77 4.10 -8.59 6.93
N PRO A 78 3.28 -8.64 8.00
CA PRO A 78 1.82 -8.69 7.87
C PRO A 78 1.25 -7.50 7.08
N LEU A 79 1.82 -6.30 7.26
CA LEU A 79 1.33 -5.10 6.59
C LEU A 79 1.43 -5.23 5.06
N TYR A 80 2.56 -5.70 4.53
CA TYR A 80 2.75 -5.87 3.09
C TYR A 80 1.91 -7.02 2.53
N VAL A 81 1.82 -8.12 3.28
CA VAL A 81 1.04 -9.30 2.88
C VAL A 81 -0.45 -8.97 2.83
N LEU A 82 -1.01 -8.42 3.91
CA LEU A 82 -2.43 -8.10 4.01
C LEU A 82 -2.83 -7.02 3.01
N SER A 83 -2.05 -5.93 2.89
CA SER A 83 -2.35 -4.88 1.92
C SER A 83 -2.34 -5.40 0.48
N THR A 84 -1.39 -6.28 0.13
CA THR A 84 -1.33 -6.91 -1.20
C THR A 84 -2.53 -7.83 -1.44
N LEU A 85 -2.90 -8.64 -0.44
CA LEU A 85 -3.99 -9.61 -0.54
C LEU A 85 -5.37 -8.93 -0.66
N LEU A 86 -5.57 -7.84 0.08
CA LEU A 86 -6.80 -7.04 0.06
C LEU A 86 -6.96 -6.24 -1.24
N ASP A 87 -5.87 -5.96 -1.94
CA ASP A 87 -5.93 -5.26 -3.23
C ASP A 87 -6.41 -6.22 -4.35
N PRO A 88 -7.58 -5.95 -4.96
CA PRO A 88 -8.15 -6.84 -5.99
C PRO A 88 -7.25 -7.01 -7.22
N ARG A 89 -6.34 -6.06 -7.47
CA ARG A 89 -5.40 -6.10 -8.60
C ARG A 89 -4.33 -7.18 -8.42
N HIS A 90 -3.96 -7.50 -7.18
CA HIS A 90 -2.83 -8.36 -6.86
C HIS A 90 -3.28 -9.71 -6.30
N LYS A 91 -4.13 -9.71 -5.26
CA LYS A 91 -4.58 -10.92 -4.56
C LYS A 91 -3.39 -11.83 -4.22
N ASP A 92 -3.46 -13.11 -4.55
CA ASP A 92 -2.39 -14.09 -4.30
C ASP A 92 -1.39 -14.25 -5.46
N ARG A 93 -1.51 -13.48 -6.56
CA ARG A 93 -0.74 -13.71 -7.80
C ARG A 93 0.75 -13.42 -7.71
N PHE A 94 1.16 -12.56 -6.78
CA PHE A 94 2.51 -12.03 -6.70
C PHE A 94 3.34 -12.63 -5.56
N PHE A 95 2.78 -13.53 -4.77
CA PHE A 95 3.52 -14.27 -3.76
C PHE A 95 4.43 -15.31 -4.43
N THR A 96 5.61 -15.51 -3.85
CA THR A 96 6.57 -16.50 -4.35
C THR A 96 6.17 -17.93 -4.02
N SER A 97 5.39 -18.13 -2.95
CA SER A 97 4.92 -19.44 -2.49
C SER A 97 3.44 -19.41 -2.11
N ALA A 98 2.74 -20.51 -2.37
CA ALA A 98 1.36 -20.69 -1.93
C ALA A 98 1.23 -20.63 -0.40
N ASP A 99 2.25 -21.11 0.33
CA ASP A 99 2.30 -21.07 1.78
C ASP A 99 2.30 -19.64 2.32
N SER A 100 3.03 -18.72 1.70
CA SER A 100 3.04 -17.31 2.13
C SER A 100 1.71 -16.62 1.89
N ALA A 101 1.06 -16.91 0.75
CA ALA A 101 -0.29 -16.43 0.49
C ALA A 101 -1.31 -16.99 1.49
N ASN A 102 -1.20 -18.27 1.85
CA ASN A 102 -2.09 -18.92 2.83
C ASN A 102 -1.87 -18.35 4.23
N ARG A 103 -0.62 -18.16 4.68
CA ARG A 103 -0.29 -17.47 5.93
C ARG A 103 -0.94 -16.08 6.00
N GLY A 104 -0.92 -15.34 4.89
CA GLY A 104 -1.61 -14.05 4.77
C GLY A 104 -3.13 -14.15 4.90
N LYS A 105 -3.75 -15.17 4.28
CA LYS A 105 -5.20 -15.43 4.39
C LYS A 105 -5.59 -15.80 5.82
N ASP A 106 -4.80 -16.62 6.49
CA ASP A 106 -5.04 -17.03 7.88
C ASP A 106 -4.91 -15.85 8.83
N ALA A 107 -3.89 -15.00 8.64
CA ALA A 107 -3.72 -13.76 9.40
C ALA A 107 -4.92 -12.82 9.19
N LEU A 108 -5.38 -12.65 7.96
CA LEU A 108 -6.56 -11.83 7.65
C LEU A 108 -7.83 -12.36 8.34
N ALA A 109 -8.03 -13.68 8.31
CA ALA A 109 -9.18 -14.31 8.97
C ALA A 109 -9.15 -14.07 10.49
N LYS A 110 -7.96 -14.19 11.12
CA LYS A 110 -7.78 -13.92 12.55
C LYS A 110 -8.11 -12.48 12.93
N GLU A 111 -7.60 -11.50 12.18
CA GLU A 111 -7.90 -10.07 12.40
C GLU A 111 -9.42 -9.82 12.28
N LEU A 112 -10.07 -10.40 11.27
CA LEU A 112 -11.52 -10.24 11.10
C LEU A 112 -12.32 -10.87 12.26
N GLU A 113 -11.89 -12.01 12.79
CA GLU A 113 -12.52 -12.60 13.98
C GLU A 113 -12.37 -11.71 15.22
N GLU A 114 -11.21 -11.07 15.39
CA GLU A 114 -10.96 -10.14 16.49
C GLU A 114 -11.84 -8.89 16.39
N ASP A 115 -11.96 -8.29 15.19
CA ASP A 115 -12.81 -7.14 14.93
C ASP A 115 -14.30 -7.43 15.14
N VAL A 116 -14.77 -8.63 14.79
CA VAL A 116 -16.18 -9.03 15.03
C VAL A 116 -16.46 -9.16 16.54
N ARG A 117 -15.51 -9.67 17.33
CA ARG A 117 -15.65 -9.80 18.78
C ARG A 117 -15.68 -8.43 19.48
N THR A 118 -14.87 -7.47 19.04
CA THR A 118 -14.87 -6.12 19.61
C THR A 118 -16.14 -5.33 19.25
N THR A 119 -16.63 -5.47 18.01
CA THR A 119 -17.86 -4.79 17.56
C THR A 119 -19.12 -5.32 18.26
N THR A 120 -19.18 -6.61 18.59
CA THR A 120 -20.33 -7.21 19.31
C THR A 120 -20.36 -6.92 20.80
N ALA A 121 -19.20 -6.64 21.43
CA ALA A 121 -19.12 -6.22 22.82
C ALA A 121 -19.59 -4.76 23.03
N ASP A 122 -19.33 -3.87 22.06
CA ASP A 122 -19.67 -2.45 22.15
C ASP A 122 -21.13 -2.14 21.77
N GLY A 123 -21.77 -3.03 20.99
CA GLY A 123 -23.19 -2.94 20.63
C GLY A 123 -24.18 -3.24 21.79
N ALA A 124 -23.70 -3.69 22.95
CA ALA A 124 -24.53 -3.99 24.11
C ALA A 124 -24.76 -2.79 25.06
N SER A 125 -24.16 -1.63 24.80
CA SER A 125 -24.28 -0.46 25.70
C SER A 125 -24.44 0.86 24.94
N THR A 126 -25.55 1.05 24.22
CA THR A 126 -26.25 2.37 24.13
C THR A 126 -27.58 2.23 23.37
N ALA A 127 -28.57 1.64 24.03
CA ALA A 127 -29.98 1.92 23.74
C ALA A 127 -30.60 2.54 25.00
N LEU A 128 -30.24 3.79 25.29
CA LEU A 128 -31.00 4.62 26.22
C LEU A 128 -32.10 5.32 25.42
N GLU A 129 -33.34 5.02 25.77
CA GLU A 129 -34.59 5.58 25.24
C GLU A 129 -34.56 7.11 25.02
N PRO A 130 -35.35 7.63 24.06
CA PRO A 130 -35.50 9.06 23.89
C PRO A 130 -36.30 9.66 25.05
N PRO A 131 -35.81 10.72 25.75
CA PRO A 131 -36.62 11.36 26.77
C PRO A 131 -37.79 12.11 26.13
N GLY A 132 -38.98 11.83 26.67
CA GLY A 132 -40.28 12.25 26.17
C GLY A 132 -40.49 13.77 26.06
N LYS A 133 -41.48 14.11 25.22
CA LYS A 133 -41.94 15.47 24.93
C LYS A 133 -42.19 16.30 26.20
N ALA A 134 -41.59 17.49 26.26
CA ALA A 134 -42.01 18.58 27.13
C ALA A 134 -42.59 19.76 26.30
N PRO A 135 -43.48 20.60 26.86
CA PRO A 135 -44.44 21.40 26.11
C PRO A 135 -43.86 22.69 25.50
N ARG A 136 -44.44 23.09 24.36
CA ARG A 136 -44.21 24.33 23.61
C ARG A 136 -44.44 25.57 24.48
N VAL A 137 -43.40 26.36 24.70
CA VAL A 137 -43.53 27.77 25.13
C VAL A 137 -43.35 28.65 23.90
N GLU A 138 -44.43 29.35 23.57
CA GLU A 138 -44.51 30.38 22.54
C GLU A 138 -43.92 31.67 23.11
N THR A 139 -42.92 32.27 22.45
CA THR A 139 -42.69 33.71 22.60
C THR A 139 -42.12 34.29 21.32
N ALA A 140 -42.76 35.39 20.91
CA ALA A 140 -42.77 35.97 19.59
C ALA A 140 -41.47 36.69 19.18
N ALA A 141 -41.34 36.84 17.87
CA ALA A 141 -40.29 37.54 17.15
C ALA A 141 -40.14 39.02 17.51
N ALA A 142 -38.89 39.51 17.49
CA ALA A 142 -38.55 40.84 16.97
C ALA A 142 -37.03 40.94 16.72
N THR A 143 -36.61 40.84 15.46
CA THR A 143 -35.52 41.68 14.90
C THR A 143 -36.17 42.96 14.35
N PRO A 144 -35.45 44.04 13.93
CA PRO A 144 -34.00 44.20 13.72
C PRO A 144 -33.45 45.55 14.23
N SER A 145 -32.12 45.75 14.23
CA SER A 145 -31.57 47.02 13.71
C SER A 145 -30.05 46.98 13.51
N ARG A 146 -29.70 47.54 12.35
CA ARG A 146 -28.42 47.71 11.68
C ARG A 146 -27.79 49.02 12.16
N SER A 147 -26.47 49.07 12.40
CA SER A 147 -25.75 50.35 12.46
C SER A 147 -24.35 50.21 11.86
N SER A 148 -24.17 50.91 10.73
CA SER A 148 -22.89 51.29 10.14
C SER A 148 -22.39 52.59 10.80
N SER A 149 -21.07 52.74 11.01
CA SER A 149 -20.29 54.01 11.13
C SER A 149 -18.91 53.65 11.72
N SER A 150 -17.76 53.68 11.01
CA SER A 150 -16.91 54.80 10.54
C SER A 150 -16.26 55.68 11.61
N GLY A 151 -14.93 55.86 11.51
CA GLY A 151 -14.06 56.82 12.22
C GLY A 151 -13.16 56.13 13.26
N PHE A 152 -11.83 56.18 13.22
CA PHE A 152 -10.85 57.12 12.65
C PHE A 152 -9.75 56.41 11.86
#